data_AF-A0A2Z5R349-F1
#
_entry.id   AF-A0A2Z5R349-F1
#
_cell.length_a   1.000
_cell.length_b   1.000
_cell.length_c   1.000
_cell.angle_alpha   90.00
_cell.angle_beta   90.00
_cell.angle_gamma   90.00
#
_symmetry.space_group_name_H-M   'P 1'
#
loop_
_entity.id
_entity.type
_entity.pdbx_description
1 polymer ?
#
loop_
_entity_poly.entity_id
_entity_poly.type
_entity_poly.pdbx_seq_one_letter_code
_entity_poly.pdbx_strand_id
1 'polypeptide(L)'
;MNLVLRWPFYIAIASAGIGGALSAILGVKASALGAAGYLGIPSVNPQAGAGWLGFIVCLLMTTALAFAASYVWGLKVARGEASSPDAAEPATAGETKAETAVAAPKTPEVEGEKAELAAHLSGTVVPLAEVSDQSFASGALGSGNAIEPTQGTLVAPADGKITVAFPTGHAYGMRTEDGLDLLMHIGFDTVELDGKHFTPKVAKGDVVKRGDVLAEFDIDAIKKAGYPVTTPLVVTNAKKAVALMADAAGAGTTVTAGKDTLADVTLKTKATTTQA
;
A
#
# COMPACT_ATOMS: atom_id res chain seq x y z
N MET A 1 8.50 4.50 4.38
CA MET A 1 8.03 5.91 4.24
C MET A 1 7.33 6.05 2.90
N ASN A 2 6.13 6.63 2.84
CA ASN A 2 5.54 7.02 1.55
C ASN A 2 6.12 8.40 1.21
N LEU A 3 7.04 8.45 0.25
CA LEU A 3 7.71 9.70 -0.11
C LEU A 3 6.74 10.53 -0.94
N VAL A 4 6.35 11.70 -0.42
CA VAL A 4 5.46 12.67 -1.09
C VAL A 4 6.03 13.12 -2.46
N LEU A 5 7.34 12.95 -2.66
CA LEU A 5 8.05 13.27 -3.88
C LEU A 5 8.80 12.01 -4.36
N ARG A 6 8.47 11.51 -5.56
CA ARG A 6 9.14 10.34 -6.17
C ARG A 6 10.43 10.72 -6.91
N TRP A 7 10.56 11.98 -7.34
CA TRP A 7 11.75 12.46 -8.06
C TRP A 7 13.07 12.41 -7.25
N PRO A 8 13.12 12.66 -5.93
CA PRO A 8 14.34 12.49 -5.14
C PRO A 8 14.76 11.01 -5.07
N PHE A 9 13.79 10.08 -5.11
CA PHE A 9 14.05 8.65 -5.13
C PHE A 9 14.71 8.21 -6.45
N TYR A 10 14.24 8.70 -7.59
CA TYR A 10 14.87 8.42 -8.89
C TYR A 10 16.29 9.02 -8.99
N ILE A 11 16.50 10.24 -8.48
CA ILE A 11 17.84 10.85 -8.42
C ILE A 11 18.77 10.00 -7.53
N ALA A 12 18.27 9.46 -6.42
CA ALA A 12 19.04 8.58 -5.56
C ALA A 12 19.43 7.27 -6.27
N ILE A 13 18.53 6.65 -7.04
CA ILE A 13 18.82 5.45 -7.83
C ILE A 13 19.90 5.74 -8.90
N ALA A 14 19.73 6.81 -9.67
CA ALA A 14 20.69 7.20 -10.72
C ALA A 14 22.08 7.48 -10.12
N SER A 15 22.12 8.19 -8.98
CA SER A 15 23.36 8.48 -8.27
C SER A 15 24.02 7.21 -7.72
N ALA A 16 23.23 6.29 -7.16
CA ALA A 16 23.72 5.00 -6.68
C ALA A 16 24.31 4.13 -7.81
N GLY A 17 23.71 4.16 -9.01
CA GLY A 17 24.25 3.51 -10.19
C GLY A 17 25.63 4.04 -10.60
N ILE A 18 25.81 5.36 -10.59
CA ILE A 18 27.10 6.01 -10.85
C ILE A 18 28.13 5.63 -9.77
N GLY A 19 27.72 5.63 -8.50
CA GLY A 19 28.58 5.21 -7.38
C GLY A 19 29.02 3.75 -7.47
N GLY A 20 28.12 2.85 -7.90
CA GLY A 20 28.42 1.45 -8.16
C GLY A 20 29.42 1.26 -9.30
N ALA A 21 29.24 1.97 -10.41
CA ALA A 21 30.15 1.94 -11.54
C ALA A 21 31.56 2.45 -11.17
N LEU A 22 31.64 3.54 -10.41
CA LEU A 22 32.92 4.06 -9.91
C LEU A 22 33.60 3.07 -8.95
N SER A 23 32.83 2.43 -8.06
CA SER A 23 33.36 1.42 -7.13
C SER A 23 33.89 0.19 -7.88
N ALA A 24 33.25 -0.20 -8.99
CA ALA A 24 33.73 -1.26 -9.87
C ALA A 24 35.02 -0.88 -10.61
N ILE A 25 35.11 0.36 -11.14
CA ILE A 25 36.31 0.87 -11.82
C ILE A 25 37.50 0.98 -10.86
N LEU A 26 37.26 1.42 -9.63
CA LEU A 26 38.28 1.55 -8.58
C LEU A 26 38.63 0.21 -7.90
N GLY A 27 38.00 -0.89 -8.32
CA GLY A 27 38.28 -2.23 -7.83
C GLY A 27 37.94 -2.43 -6.35
N VAL A 28 37.01 -1.64 -5.81
CA VAL A 28 36.56 -1.77 -4.42
C VAL A 28 35.77 -3.06 -4.28
N LYS A 29 36.29 -4.00 -3.48
CA LYS A 29 35.72 -5.34 -3.31
C LYS A 29 35.25 -5.56 -1.90
N ALA A 30 34.09 -6.19 -1.75
CA ALA A 30 33.65 -6.74 -0.48
C ALA A 30 34.38 -8.07 -0.21
N SER A 31 34.86 -8.27 1.01
CA SER A 31 35.45 -9.54 1.47
C SER A 31 34.41 -10.55 1.93
N ALA A 32 33.18 -10.09 2.22
CA ALA A 32 32.03 -10.91 2.58
C ALA A 32 30.74 -10.24 2.08
N LEU A 33 29.65 -11.00 1.97
CA LEU A 33 28.32 -10.45 1.72
C LEU A 33 27.90 -9.63 2.96
N GLY A 34 28.17 -8.33 2.94
CA GLY A 34 27.87 -7.41 4.03
C GLY A 34 26.38 -7.16 4.18
N ALA A 35 25.93 -6.86 5.41
CA ALA A 35 24.56 -6.43 5.65
C ALA A 35 24.26 -5.13 4.86
N ALA A 36 23.06 -5.03 4.28
CA ALA A 36 22.66 -3.80 3.59
C ALA A 36 22.64 -2.62 4.58
N GLY A 37 23.12 -1.45 4.12
CA GLY A 37 23.20 -0.24 4.94
C GLY A 37 24.53 -0.09 5.70
N TYR A 38 24.52 0.68 6.79
CA TYR A 38 25.74 1.04 7.55
C TYR A 38 26.49 -0.17 8.12
N LEU A 39 25.79 -1.27 8.35
CA LEU A 39 26.36 -2.53 8.86
C LEU A 39 27.20 -3.28 7.81
N GLY A 40 27.14 -2.89 6.53
CA GLY A 40 27.97 -3.45 5.46
C GLY A 40 29.33 -2.79 5.31
N ILE A 41 29.57 -1.64 5.95
CA ILE A 41 30.84 -0.91 5.85
C ILE A 41 32.05 -1.77 6.29
N PRO A 42 31.97 -2.58 7.37
CA PRO A 42 33.07 -3.46 7.77
C PRO A 42 33.37 -4.62 6.80
N SER A 43 32.49 -4.93 5.85
CA SER A 43 32.70 -6.02 4.89
C SER A 43 33.52 -5.60 3.66
N VAL A 44 33.97 -4.34 3.60
CA VAL A 44 34.81 -3.83 2.51
C VAL A 44 36.26 -4.20 2.77
N ASN A 45 36.89 -4.86 1.80
CA ASN A 45 38.28 -5.30 1.92
C ASN A 45 39.24 -4.09 1.92
N PRO A 46 40.03 -3.85 2.99
CA PRO A 46 40.94 -2.70 3.07
C PRO A 46 42.09 -2.72 2.06
N GLN A 47 42.44 -3.90 1.53
CA GLN A 47 43.63 -4.12 0.71
C GLN A 47 43.30 -4.41 -0.77
N ALA A 48 42.02 -4.47 -1.13
CA ALA A 48 41.59 -4.72 -2.51
C ALA A 48 41.30 -3.41 -3.27
N GLY A 49 41.91 -3.25 -4.45
CA GLY A 49 41.73 -2.07 -5.30
C GLY A 49 42.19 -0.78 -4.62
N ALA A 50 41.38 0.28 -4.69
CA ALA A 50 41.62 1.54 -3.98
C ALA A 50 41.35 1.47 -2.45
N GLY A 51 41.03 0.29 -1.92
CA GLY A 51 40.85 0.02 -0.50
C GLY A 51 39.77 0.89 0.16
N TRP A 52 39.94 1.14 1.47
CA TRP A 52 39.01 1.99 2.23
C TRP A 52 38.99 3.44 1.76
N LEU A 53 40.12 3.95 1.26
CA LEU A 53 40.20 5.32 0.76
C LEU A 53 39.32 5.49 -0.48
N GLY A 54 39.39 4.55 -1.43
CA GLY A 54 38.53 4.53 -2.61
C GLY A 54 37.05 4.36 -2.26
N PHE A 55 36.75 3.51 -1.28
CA PHE A 55 35.37 3.32 -0.79
C PHE A 55 34.79 4.61 -0.18
N ILE A 56 35.54 5.30 0.68
CA ILE A 56 35.10 6.56 1.32
C ILE A 56 34.94 7.67 0.28
N VAL A 57 35.88 7.79 -0.66
CA VAL A 57 35.78 8.77 -1.76
C VAL A 57 34.55 8.50 -2.63
N CYS A 58 34.28 7.24 -2.99
CA CYS A 58 33.06 6.86 -3.71
C CYS A 58 31.79 7.21 -2.94
N LEU A 59 31.75 6.92 -1.64
CA LEU A 59 30.59 7.18 -0.79
C LEU A 59 30.30 8.68 -0.67
N LEU A 60 31.34 9.49 -0.43
CA LEU A 60 31.21 10.95 -0.34
C LEU A 60 30.82 11.57 -1.69
N MET A 61 31.45 11.14 -2.79
CA MET A 61 31.12 11.61 -4.14
C MET A 61 29.68 11.29 -4.53
N THR A 62 29.25 10.05 -4.29
CA THR A 62 27.87 9.61 -4.61
C THR A 62 26.84 10.38 -3.81
N THR A 63 27.12 10.63 -2.52
CA THR A 63 26.25 11.42 -1.63
C THR A 63 26.19 12.88 -2.07
N ALA A 64 27.34 13.49 -2.41
CA ALA A 64 27.40 14.87 -2.87
C ALA A 64 26.66 15.06 -4.21
N LEU A 65 26.81 14.12 -5.15
CA LEU A 65 26.08 14.13 -6.42
C LEU A 65 24.57 14.00 -6.21
N ALA A 66 24.13 13.06 -5.38
CA ALA A 66 22.72 12.88 -5.06
C ALA A 66 22.12 14.12 -4.41
N PHE A 67 22.83 14.74 -3.47
CA PHE A 67 22.40 15.96 -2.78
C PHE A 67 22.34 17.15 -3.72
N ALA A 68 23.39 17.41 -4.51
CA ALA A 68 23.44 18.54 -5.44
C ALA A 68 22.38 18.41 -6.55
N ALA A 69 22.23 17.22 -7.15
CA ALA A 69 21.21 16.96 -8.14
C ALA A 69 19.80 17.12 -7.56
N SER A 70 19.58 16.62 -6.34
CA SER A 70 18.29 16.75 -5.68
C SER A 70 17.97 18.20 -5.32
N TYR A 71 18.95 18.96 -4.86
CA TYR A 71 18.80 20.37 -4.50
C TYR A 71 18.47 21.23 -5.73
N VAL A 72 19.21 21.05 -6.84
CA VAL A 72 18.97 21.78 -8.10
C VAL A 72 17.61 21.42 -8.69
N TRP A 73 17.23 20.14 -8.68
CA TRP A 73 15.93 19.69 -9.17
C TRP A 73 14.79 20.21 -8.28
N GLY A 74 14.94 20.18 -6.97
CA GLY A 74 13.99 20.75 -6.02
C GLY A 74 13.78 22.26 -6.23
N LEU A 75 14.86 23.00 -6.52
CA LEU A 75 14.81 24.43 -6.86
C LEU A 75 14.09 24.71 -8.19
N LYS A 76 14.20 23.83 -9.18
CA LYS A 76 13.47 23.95 -10.46
C LYS A 76 11.98 23.61 -10.31
N VAL A 77 11.67 22.59 -9.52
CA VAL A 77 10.29 22.23 -9.18
C VAL A 77 9.62 23.35 -8.38
N ALA A 78 10.32 23.97 -7.41
CA ALA A 78 9.82 25.10 -6.63
C ALA A 78 9.59 26.37 -7.48
N ARG A 79 10.34 26.53 -8.58
CA ARG A 79 10.17 27.62 -9.56
C ARG A 79 9.13 27.33 -10.64
N GLY A 80 8.51 26.15 -10.64
CA GLY A 80 7.54 25.74 -11.67
C GLY A 80 8.18 25.43 -13.03
N GLU A 81 9.51 25.32 -13.10
CA GLU A 81 10.27 25.09 -14.33
C GLU A 81 10.42 23.59 -14.67
N ALA A 82 10.00 22.69 -13.77
CA ALA A 82 10.05 21.25 -13.96
C ALA A 82 8.80 20.57 -13.36
N SER A 83 8.14 19.71 -14.13
CA SER A 83 6.99 18.90 -13.69
C SER A 83 7.45 17.49 -13.30
N SER A 84 6.81 16.92 -12.26
CA SER A 84 7.07 15.55 -11.80
C SER A 84 6.70 14.51 -12.86
N PRO A 85 7.59 13.55 -13.18
CA PRO A 85 7.24 12.38 -13.97
C PRO A 85 6.52 11.38 -13.05
N ASP A 86 5.21 11.59 -12.87
CA ASP A 86 4.34 10.66 -12.14
C ASP A 86 3.54 9.86 -13.17
N ALA A 87 4.21 8.95 -13.88
CA ALA A 87 3.60 7.89 -14.67
C ALA A 87 4.64 6.79 -14.96
N ALA A 88 4.22 5.55 -14.70
CA ALA A 88 4.88 4.26 -14.97
C ALA A 88 5.80 3.67 -13.89
N GLU A 89 5.49 2.41 -13.60
CA GLU A 89 5.93 1.54 -12.51
C GLU A 89 6.99 0.51 -13.04
N PRO A 90 7.39 -0.53 -12.29
CA PRO A 90 8.74 -0.71 -11.73
C PRO A 90 9.52 -1.89 -12.35
N ALA A 91 10.78 -2.09 -11.94
CA ALA A 91 11.49 -3.35 -12.19
C ALA A 91 12.46 -3.74 -11.04
N THR A 92 11.98 -4.72 -10.26
CA THR A 92 12.62 -5.99 -9.86
C THR A 92 13.84 -6.11 -8.92
N ALA A 93 13.67 -7.14 -8.07
CA ALA A 93 14.63 -8.00 -7.36
C ALA A 93 15.13 -7.52 -5.98
N GLY A 94 15.05 -8.30 -4.90
CA GLY A 94 14.67 -9.70 -4.72
C GLY A 94 14.56 -10.06 -3.23
N GLU A 95 13.90 -11.18 -2.98
CA GLU A 95 13.39 -11.70 -1.70
C GLU A 95 14.48 -12.15 -0.71
N THR A 96 14.14 -12.24 0.59
CA THR A 96 14.03 -13.53 1.31
C THR A 96 13.41 -13.34 2.70
N LYS A 97 12.39 -14.17 2.94
CA LYS A 97 11.58 -14.38 4.15
C LYS A 97 12.40 -14.98 5.30
N ALA A 98 12.16 -14.53 6.54
CA ALA A 98 12.35 -15.33 7.74
C ALA A 98 11.14 -15.14 8.66
N GLU A 99 10.45 -16.25 8.86
CA GLU A 99 9.29 -16.45 9.71
C GLU A 99 9.75 -16.68 11.16
N THR A 100 9.10 -16.05 12.13
CA THR A 100 8.94 -16.65 13.46
C THR A 100 7.61 -16.20 14.03
N ALA A 101 6.76 -17.17 14.30
CA ALA A 101 5.42 -17.00 14.80
C ALA A 101 5.37 -16.96 16.34
N VAL A 102 4.34 -16.24 16.81
CA VAL A 102 3.59 -16.32 18.07
C VAL A 102 4.26 -15.87 19.38
N ALA A 103 3.78 -14.72 19.87
CA ALA A 103 3.25 -14.60 21.23
C ALA A 103 2.24 -13.44 21.28
N ALA A 104 0.98 -13.74 21.59
CA ALA A 104 -0.02 -12.74 21.95
C ALA A 104 0.45 -11.94 23.19
N PRO A 105 0.17 -10.63 23.24
CA PRO A 105 -0.71 -10.20 24.34
C PRO A 105 -1.61 -8.99 24.04
N LYS A 106 -2.80 -9.07 24.64
CA LYS A 106 -3.57 -8.00 25.31
C LYS A 106 -3.78 -6.68 24.56
N THR A 107 -5.04 -6.48 24.18
CA THR A 107 -5.71 -5.23 23.87
C THR A 107 -5.14 -4.04 24.65
N PRO A 108 -4.55 -3.04 24.00
CA PRO A 108 -4.47 -1.71 24.56
C PRO A 108 -5.84 -1.05 24.33
N GLU A 109 -6.52 -0.67 25.42
CA GLU A 109 -7.56 0.35 25.33
C GLU A 109 -6.91 1.65 24.85
N VAL A 110 -7.09 1.95 23.58
CA VAL A 110 -6.70 3.24 23.00
C VAL A 110 -7.97 4.10 22.99
N GLU A 111 -7.96 5.20 23.76
CA GLU A 111 -9.01 6.22 23.69
C GLU A 111 -8.97 6.91 22.32
N GLY A 112 -10.01 6.66 21.53
CA GLY A 112 -10.24 7.20 20.21
C GLY A 112 -11.67 6.94 19.77
N GLU A 113 -12.19 7.76 18.85
CA GLU A 113 -13.51 7.56 18.26
C GLU A 113 -13.52 6.23 17.49
N LYS A 114 -14.51 5.38 17.76
CA LYS A 114 -14.63 4.05 17.15
C LYS A 114 -15.51 4.15 15.91
N ALA A 115 -14.95 3.77 14.77
CA ALA A 115 -15.69 3.62 13.51
C ALA A 115 -15.85 2.12 13.22
N GLU A 116 -17.09 1.69 12.99
CA GLU A 116 -17.39 0.30 12.60
C GLU A 116 -17.48 0.19 11.09
N LEU A 117 -16.75 -0.76 10.51
CA LEU A 117 -16.88 -1.10 9.08
C LEU A 117 -17.73 -2.36 8.93
N ALA A 118 -18.84 -2.25 8.23
CA ALA A 118 -19.67 -3.38 7.86
C ALA A 118 -19.00 -4.24 6.77
N ALA A 119 -19.41 -5.49 6.66
CA ALA A 119 -19.02 -6.35 5.56
C ALA A 119 -19.49 -5.75 4.22
N HIS A 120 -18.55 -5.53 3.30
CA HIS A 120 -18.82 -5.03 1.94
C HIS A 120 -19.40 -6.11 1.02
N LEU A 121 -19.26 -7.39 1.40
CA LEU A 121 -19.75 -8.55 0.66
C LEU A 121 -20.27 -9.62 1.60
N SER A 122 -21.19 -10.45 1.11
CA SER A 122 -21.59 -11.68 1.78
C SER A 122 -20.61 -12.78 1.39
N GLY A 123 -20.00 -13.46 2.36
CA GLY A 123 -18.97 -14.44 2.06
C GLY A 123 -18.13 -14.86 3.26
N THR A 124 -17.00 -15.50 3.00
CA THR A 124 -16.07 -15.94 4.04
C THR A 124 -14.94 -14.93 4.19
N VAL A 125 -14.66 -14.51 5.42
CA VAL A 125 -13.56 -13.58 5.73
C VAL A 125 -12.23 -14.30 5.61
N VAL A 126 -11.33 -13.72 4.81
CA VAL A 126 -9.97 -14.20 4.59
C VAL A 126 -9.00 -13.13 5.10
N PRO A 127 -7.97 -13.50 5.88
CA PRO A 127 -6.92 -12.58 6.28
C PRO A 127 -6.29 -11.93 5.05
N LEU A 128 -6.06 -10.62 5.10
CA LEU A 128 -5.44 -9.93 3.97
C LEU A 128 -4.08 -10.54 3.62
N ALA A 129 -3.31 -11.01 4.62
CA ALA A 129 -2.02 -11.66 4.43
C ALA A 129 -2.07 -13.01 3.67
N GLU A 130 -3.24 -13.64 3.57
CA GLU A 130 -3.44 -14.94 2.91
C GLU A 130 -3.98 -14.83 1.48
N VAL A 131 -4.25 -13.60 1.02
CA VAL A 131 -4.76 -13.41 -0.35
C VAL A 131 -3.66 -13.66 -1.39
N SER A 132 -4.07 -14.06 -2.58
CA SER A 132 -3.15 -14.42 -3.67
C SER A 132 -2.34 -13.23 -4.22
N ASP A 133 -2.85 -12.01 -4.10
CA ASP A 133 -2.19 -10.80 -4.59
C ASP A 133 -1.26 -10.20 -3.52
N GLN A 134 0.02 -10.10 -3.86
CA GLN A 134 1.06 -9.60 -2.95
C GLN A 134 0.94 -8.10 -2.63
N SER A 135 0.36 -7.30 -3.53
CA SER A 135 0.16 -5.87 -3.31
C SER A 135 -0.81 -5.62 -2.15
N PHE A 136 -1.82 -6.49 -2.03
CA PHE A 136 -2.75 -6.50 -0.90
C PHE A 136 -2.17 -7.26 0.30
N ALA A 137 -1.61 -8.46 0.10
CA ALA A 137 -1.10 -9.30 1.18
C ALA A 137 0.05 -8.68 1.98
N SER A 138 0.87 -7.84 1.33
CA SER A 138 1.94 -7.10 2.00
C SER A 138 1.44 -6.02 2.97
N GLY A 139 0.16 -5.64 2.91
CA GLY A 139 -0.40 -4.51 3.66
C GLY A 139 0.18 -3.15 3.25
N ALA A 140 0.90 -3.08 2.13
CA ALA A 140 1.53 -1.85 1.66
C ALA A 140 0.49 -0.77 1.31
N LEU A 141 -0.65 -1.19 0.76
CA LEU A 141 -1.79 -0.35 0.38
C LEU A 141 -2.62 0.12 1.58
N GLY A 142 -2.56 -0.58 2.71
CA GLY A 142 -3.36 -0.28 3.90
C GLY A 142 -3.61 -1.51 4.76
N SER A 143 -4.10 -1.29 5.97
CA SER A 143 -4.65 -2.34 6.82
C SER A 143 -6.08 -2.65 6.38
N GLY A 144 -6.48 -3.92 6.45
CA GLY A 144 -7.81 -4.33 6.01
C GLY A 144 -7.94 -5.85 5.93
N ASN A 145 -9.03 -6.29 5.31
CA ASN A 145 -9.49 -7.68 5.29
C ASN A 145 -9.92 -8.04 3.87
N ALA A 146 -9.95 -9.32 3.55
CA ALA A 146 -10.53 -9.79 2.30
C ALA A 146 -11.76 -10.66 2.56
N ILE A 147 -12.67 -10.70 1.58
CA ILE A 147 -13.82 -11.58 1.61
C ILE A 147 -13.82 -12.40 0.33
N GLU A 148 -13.98 -13.72 0.47
CA GLU A 148 -14.34 -14.64 -0.61
C GLU A 148 -15.87 -14.58 -0.79
N PRO A 149 -16.40 -13.90 -1.83
CA PRO A 149 -17.82 -13.66 -1.95
C PRO A 149 -18.60 -14.94 -2.29
N THR A 150 -19.77 -15.09 -1.67
CA THR A 150 -20.79 -16.08 -2.06
C THR A 150 -21.90 -15.45 -2.89
N GLN A 151 -22.02 -14.11 -2.87
CA GLN A 151 -22.99 -13.34 -3.65
C GLN A 151 -22.29 -12.17 -4.37
N GLY A 152 -22.72 -11.92 -5.60
CA GLY A 152 -22.15 -10.91 -6.49
C GLY A 152 -22.70 -9.50 -6.27
N THR A 153 -22.81 -9.05 -5.02
CA THR A 153 -23.37 -7.72 -4.68
C THR A 153 -22.44 -7.00 -3.71
N LEU A 154 -21.72 -6.01 -4.22
CA LEU A 154 -20.87 -5.13 -3.42
C LEU A 154 -21.72 -4.02 -2.80
N VAL A 155 -21.65 -3.89 -1.47
CA VAL A 155 -22.36 -2.85 -0.72
C VAL A 155 -21.41 -1.92 0.00
N ALA A 156 -21.89 -0.73 0.36
CA ALA A 156 -21.12 0.23 1.14
C ALA A 156 -20.89 -0.28 2.58
N PRO A 157 -19.64 -0.37 3.05
CA PRO A 157 -19.31 -0.78 4.42
C PRO A 157 -19.65 0.28 5.48
N ALA A 158 -19.82 1.55 5.09
CA ALA A 158 -20.10 2.66 6.00
C ALA A 158 -20.83 3.80 5.26
N ASP A 159 -21.28 4.81 6.00
CA ASP A 159 -21.82 6.04 5.42
C ASP A 159 -20.68 6.91 4.88
N GLY A 160 -20.85 7.48 3.68
CA GLY A 160 -19.81 8.31 3.09
C GLY A 160 -20.02 8.68 1.63
N LYS A 161 -18.93 9.05 0.97
CA LYS A 161 -18.93 9.51 -0.42
C LYS A 161 -17.98 8.70 -1.29
N ILE A 162 -18.42 8.31 -2.48
CA ILE A 162 -17.59 7.65 -3.48
C ILE A 162 -16.57 8.64 -4.03
N THR A 163 -15.29 8.40 -3.74
CA THR A 163 -14.17 9.24 -4.19
C THR A 163 -13.60 8.77 -5.52
N VAL A 164 -13.68 7.45 -5.77
CA VAL A 164 -13.18 6.80 -6.98
C VAL A 164 -14.16 5.70 -7.38
N ALA A 165 -14.55 5.68 -8.65
CA ALA A 165 -15.24 4.55 -9.27
C ALA A 165 -14.49 4.28 -10.58
N PHE A 166 -13.92 3.09 -10.73
CA PHE A 166 -13.19 2.75 -11.95
C PHE A 166 -14.19 2.52 -13.09
N PRO A 167 -13.91 2.98 -14.33
CA PRO A 167 -14.83 2.83 -15.46
C PRO A 167 -15.22 1.38 -15.76
N THR A 168 -14.28 0.47 -15.50
CA THR A 168 -14.41 -0.99 -15.59
C THR A 168 -15.20 -1.62 -14.45
N GLY A 169 -15.67 -0.86 -13.46
CA GLY A 169 -16.55 -1.34 -12.39
C GLY A 169 -15.96 -2.34 -11.40
N HIS A 170 -14.67 -2.69 -11.50
CA HIS A 170 -14.00 -3.67 -10.63
C HIS A 170 -13.56 -3.10 -9.28
N ALA A 171 -13.47 -1.77 -9.11
CA ALA A 171 -13.00 -1.17 -7.86
C ALA A 171 -13.69 0.14 -7.53
N TYR A 172 -13.84 0.38 -6.23
CA TYR A 172 -14.51 1.55 -5.66
C TYR A 172 -13.72 2.07 -4.46
N GLY A 173 -13.39 3.36 -4.51
CA GLY A 173 -12.84 4.11 -3.40
C GLY A 173 -13.94 4.96 -2.76
N MET A 174 -14.01 4.95 -1.43
CA MET A 174 -14.95 5.79 -0.69
C MET A 174 -14.28 6.46 0.50
N ARG A 175 -14.76 7.65 0.84
CA ARG A 175 -14.39 8.36 2.06
C ARG A 175 -15.56 8.34 3.03
N THR A 176 -15.36 7.77 4.22
CA THR A 176 -16.36 7.76 5.28
C THR A 176 -16.51 9.16 5.89
N GLU A 177 -17.63 9.41 6.56
CA GLU A 177 -17.84 10.66 7.32
C GLU A 177 -16.77 10.84 8.41
N ASP A 178 -16.31 9.74 9.01
CA ASP A 178 -15.23 9.72 10.01
C ASP A 178 -13.83 10.01 9.42
N GLY A 179 -13.74 10.18 8.09
CA GLY A 179 -12.52 10.52 7.38
C GLY A 179 -11.63 9.33 7.02
N LEU A 180 -12.15 8.10 7.04
CA LEU A 180 -11.43 6.92 6.53
C LEU A 180 -11.50 6.85 5.01
N ASP A 181 -10.37 6.55 4.37
CA ASP A 181 -10.30 6.32 2.93
C ASP A 181 -10.27 4.82 2.67
N LEU A 182 -11.41 4.26 2.26
CA LEU A 182 -11.58 2.85 1.97
C LEU A 182 -11.39 2.58 0.47
N LEU A 183 -10.77 1.45 0.15
CA LEU A 183 -10.66 0.92 -1.21
C LEU A 183 -11.18 -0.52 -1.21
N MET A 184 -12.18 -0.77 -2.05
CA MET A 184 -12.75 -2.09 -2.33
C MET A 184 -12.36 -2.49 -3.75
N HIS A 185 -11.69 -3.62 -3.90
CA HIS A 185 -11.26 -4.12 -5.21
C HIS A 185 -11.84 -5.52 -5.44
N ILE A 186 -12.73 -5.68 -6.40
CA ILE A 186 -13.44 -6.93 -6.67
C ILE A 186 -12.52 -7.87 -7.45
N GLY A 187 -12.06 -8.93 -6.79
CA GLY A 187 -11.14 -9.89 -7.39
C GLY A 187 -9.72 -9.36 -7.60
N PHE A 188 -8.85 -10.16 -8.22
CA PHE A 188 -7.49 -9.76 -8.60
C PHE A 188 -7.34 -9.77 -10.12
N ASP A 189 -6.61 -8.80 -10.67
CA ASP A 189 -6.42 -8.58 -12.11
C ASP A 189 -7.72 -8.46 -12.95
N THR A 190 -8.86 -8.25 -12.30
CA THR A 190 -10.19 -8.14 -12.94
C THR A 190 -10.36 -6.88 -13.79
N VAL A 191 -9.39 -5.96 -13.77
CA VAL A 191 -9.28 -4.88 -14.75
C VAL A 191 -9.16 -5.40 -16.18
N GLU A 192 -8.54 -6.56 -16.38
CA GLU A 192 -8.36 -7.20 -17.70
C GLU A 192 -9.69 -7.67 -18.33
N LEU A 193 -10.76 -7.76 -17.54
CA LEU A 193 -12.10 -8.06 -18.03
C LEU A 193 -12.75 -6.88 -18.76
N ASP A 194 -12.12 -5.70 -18.74
CA ASP A 194 -12.55 -4.49 -19.46
C ASP A 194 -14.02 -4.12 -19.20
N GLY A 195 -14.44 -4.24 -17.94
CA GLY A 195 -15.81 -3.95 -17.51
C GLY A 195 -16.83 -5.05 -17.74
N LYS A 196 -16.45 -6.18 -18.34
CA LYS A 196 -17.35 -7.33 -18.49
C LYS A 196 -17.66 -7.94 -17.12
N HIS A 197 -18.89 -8.39 -16.96
CA HIS A 197 -19.39 -9.05 -15.75
C HIS A 197 -19.52 -8.13 -14.53
N PHE A 198 -19.35 -6.82 -14.69
CA PHE A 198 -19.60 -5.80 -13.67
C PHE A 198 -20.77 -4.90 -14.09
N THR A 199 -21.64 -4.60 -13.15
CA THR A 199 -22.78 -3.67 -13.30
C THR A 199 -22.66 -2.60 -12.23
N PRO A 200 -21.98 -1.47 -12.52
CA PRO A 200 -21.87 -0.35 -11.58
C PRO A 200 -23.26 0.25 -11.31
N LYS A 201 -23.56 0.52 -10.03
CA LYS A 201 -24.81 1.19 -9.60
C LYS A 201 -24.56 2.61 -9.12
N VAL A 202 -23.31 2.95 -8.80
CA VAL A 202 -22.91 4.27 -8.32
C VAL A 202 -21.78 4.85 -9.17
N ALA A 203 -21.64 6.16 -9.13
CA ALA A 203 -20.60 6.93 -9.78
C ALA A 203 -19.75 7.71 -8.78
N LYS A 204 -18.60 8.20 -9.25
CA LYS A 204 -17.75 9.10 -8.48
C LYS A 204 -18.52 10.36 -8.09
N GLY A 205 -18.52 10.67 -6.80
CA GLY A 205 -19.20 11.84 -6.25
C GLY A 205 -20.52 11.52 -5.55
N ASP A 206 -21.04 10.30 -5.71
CA ASP A 206 -22.28 9.88 -5.07
C ASP A 206 -22.10 9.72 -3.56
N VAL A 207 -23.14 10.07 -2.81
CA VAL A 207 -23.23 9.86 -1.37
C VAL A 207 -23.99 8.56 -1.15
N VAL A 208 -23.41 7.67 -0.36
CA VAL A 208 -23.93 6.33 -0.09
C VAL A 208 -24.04 6.11 1.41
N LYS A 209 -25.00 5.28 1.81
CA LYS A 209 -25.17 4.83 3.19
C LYS A 209 -24.73 3.38 3.34
N ARG A 210 -24.39 2.98 4.56
CA ARG A 210 -24.08 1.60 4.93
C ARG A 210 -25.16 0.66 4.37
N GLY A 211 -24.72 -0.33 3.60
CA GLY A 211 -25.59 -1.33 2.96
C GLY A 211 -26.12 -0.94 1.58
N ASP A 212 -25.91 0.29 1.10
CA ASP A 212 -26.28 0.67 -0.27
C ASP A 212 -25.47 -0.12 -1.30
N VAL A 213 -26.12 -0.54 -2.38
CA VAL A 213 -25.49 -1.32 -3.44
C VAL A 213 -24.60 -0.42 -4.29
N LEU A 214 -23.30 -0.74 -4.32
CA LEU A 214 -22.30 -0.04 -5.12
C LEU A 214 -22.18 -0.64 -6.52
N ALA A 215 -22.14 -1.97 -6.59
CA ALA A 215 -22.02 -2.71 -7.83
C ALA A 215 -22.55 -4.13 -7.70
N GLU A 216 -23.01 -4.67 -8.82
CA GLU A 216 -23.32 -6.10 -8.97
C GLU A 216 -22.29 -6.73 -9.92
N PHE A 217 -21.91 -7.98 -9.68
CA PHE A 217 -20.96 -8.69 -10.51
C PHE A 217 -21.29 -10.18 -10.63
N ASP A 218 -20.88 -10.81 -11.72
CA ASP A 218 -21.11 -12.23 -11.96
C ASP A 218 -19.89 -13.06 -11.53
N ILE A 219 -20.00 -13.68 -10.36
CA ILE A 219 -18.94 -14.51 -9.76
C ILE A 219 -18.58 -15.69 -10.67
N ASP A 220 -19.57 -16.38 -11.24
CA ASP A 220 -19.33 -17.58 -12.03
C ASP A 220 -18.64 -17.23 -13.34
N ALA A 221 -19.05 -16.11 -13.97
CA ALA A 221 -18.40 -15.64 -15.19
C ALA A 221 -16.96 -15.16 -14.96
N ILE A 222 -16.69 -14.45 -13.85
CA ILE A 222 -15.34 -14.01 -13.49
C ILE A 222 -14.43 -15.22 -13.19
N LYS A 223 -14.93 -16.20 -12.42
CA LYS A 223 -14.19 -17.46 -12.14
C LYS A 223 -13.93 -18.24 -13.42
N LYS A 224 -14.89 -18.30 -14.34
CA LYS A 224 -14.74 -18.98 -15.64
C LYS A 224 -13.73 -18.28 -16.55
N ALA A 225 -13.56 -16.98 -16.42
CA ALA A 225 -12.52 -16.22 -17.11
C ALA A 225 -11.12 -16.43 -16.51
N GLY A 226 -11.01 -17.13 -15.36
CA GLY A 226 -9.75 -17.50 -14.72
C GLY A 226 -9.27 -16.53 -13.64
N TYR A 227 -10.11 -15.56 -13.23
CA TYR A 227 -9.74 -14.55 -12.24
C TYR A 227 -10.28 -14.89 -10.85
N PRO A 228 -9.50 -14.63 -9.78
CA PRO A 228 -9.98 -14.74 -8.40
C PRO A 228 -11.06 -13.68 -8.14
N VAL A 229 -12.07 -14.03 -7.35
CA VAL A 229 -13.15 -13.09 -6.93
C VAL A 229 -12.96 -12.61 -5.50
N THR A 230 -11.93 -13.08 -4.80
CA THR A 230 -11.59 -12.64 -3.45
C THR A 230 -11.39 -11.13 -3.47
N THR A 231 -12.16 -10.42 -2.64
CA THR A 231 -12.30 -8.97 -2.74
C THR A 231 -11.78 -8.31 -1.47
N PRO A 232 -10.58 -7.70 -1.51
CA PRO A 232 -10.05 -6.92 -0.38
C PRO A 232 -10.84 -5.63 -0.14
N LEU A 233 -11.01 -5.30 1.14
CA LEU A 233 -11.36 -3.99 1.68
C LEU A 233 -10.16 -3.49 2.46
N VAL A 234 -9.55 -2.39 2.01
CA VAL A 234 -8.38 -1.79 2.67
C VAL A 234 -8.59 -0.34 3.03
N VAL A 235 -8.05 0.08 4.17
CA VAL A 235 -8.01 1.47 4.61
C VAL A 235 -6.71 2.10 4.16
N THR A 236 -6.78 2.84 3.06
CA THR A 236 -5.61 3.42 2.39
C THR A 236 -4.93 4.51 3.21
N ASN A 237 -5.69 5.19 4.09
CA ASN A 237 -5.17 6.21 5.00
C ASN A 237 -4.90 5.69 6.42
N ALA A 238 -4.83 4.37 6.62
CA ALA A 238 -4.66 3.74 7.94
C ALA A 238 -3.50 4.35 8.76
N LYS A 239 -2.34 4.59 8.15
CA LYS A 239 -1.17 5.17 8.85
C LYS A 239 -1.46 6.53 9.52
N LYS A 240 -2.37 7.32 8.93
CA LYS A 240 -2.74 8.65 9.41
C LYS A 240 -3.97 8.63 10.31
N ALA A 241 -5.01 7.90 9.92
CA ALA A 241 -6.32 7.98 10.56
C ALA A 241 -6.57 6.87 11.60
N VAL A 242 -5.89 5.72 11.48
CA VAL A 242 -6.17 4.53 12.28
C VAL A 242 -5.13 4.36 13.38
N ALA A 243 -5.60 4.26 14.62
CA ALA A 243 -4.80 3.92 15.80
C ALA A 243 -4.75 2.40 16.00
N LEU A 244 -5.89 1.72 15.80
CA LEU A 244 -6.05 0.28 15.91
C LEU A 244 -7.10 -0.18 14.89
N MET A 245 -6.85 -1.28 14.19
CA MET A 245 -7.91 -2.04 13.52
C MET A 245 -7.94 -3.42 14.14
N ALA A 246 -9.10 -3.79 14.66
CA ALA A 246 -9.38 -5.13 15.12
C ALA A 246 -10.33 -5.80 14.13
N ASP A 247 -9.98 -7.02 13.74
CA ASP A 247 -10.88 -7.87 12.97
C ASP A 247 -12.04 -8.28 13.89
N ALA A 248 -13.21 -7.66 13.68
CA ALA A 248 -14.42 -7.99 14.43
C ALA A 248 -14.93 -9.39 14.02
N ALA A 249 -14.72 -9.74 12.76
CA ALA A 249 -15.00 -11.07 12.20
C ALA A 249 -13.68 -11.85 12.04
N GLY A 250 -13.54 -12.95 12.79
CA GLY A 250 -12.35 -13.80 12.72
C GLY A 250 -12.18 -14.51 11.37
N ALA A 251 -10.95 -14.85 11.01
CA ALA A 251 -10.63 -15.61 9.80
C ALA A 251 -11.52 -16.87 9.67
N GLY A 252 -12.12 -17.09 8.50
CA GLY A 252 -13.00 -18.22 8.24
C GLY A 252 -14.46 -18.05 8.69
N THR A 253 -14.82 -16.92 9.29
CA THR A 253 -16.23 -16.61 9.61
C THR A 253 -17.00 -16.23 8.35
N THR A 254 -18.28 -16.59 8.31
CA THR A 254 -19.19 -16.17 7.23
C THR A 254 -19.89 -14.89 7.66
N VAL A 255 -19.82 -13.85 6.82
CA VAL A 255 -20.44 -12.54 7.03
C VAL A 255 -21.47 -12.24 5.96
N THR A 256 -22.46 -11.42 6.31
CA THR A 256 -23.54 -10.95 5.46
C THR A 256 -23.33 -9.47 5.13
N ALA A 257 -23.36 -9.14 3.84
CA ALA A 257 -23.22 -7.78 3.32
C ALA A 257 -24.10 -6.76 4.07
N GLY A 258 -23.50 -5.66 4.53
CA GLY A 258 -24.17 -4.52 5.16
C GLY A 258 -24.67 -4.73 6.59
N LYS A 259 -24.78 -5.98 7.05
CA LYS A 259 -25.31 -6.33 8.39
C LYS A 259 -24.21 -6.62 9.39
N ASP A 260 -23.31 -7.53 9.05
CA ASP A 260 -22.28 -7.97 9.98
C ASP A 260 -21.11 -6.98 9.99
N THR A 261 -20.55 -6.73 11.18
CA THR A 261 -19.37 -5.87 11.34
C THR A 261 -18.12 -6.67 10.98
N LEU A 262 -17.35 -6.14 10.02
CA LEU A 262 -16.14 -6.78 9.51
C LEU A 262 -14.90 -6.35 10.29
N ALA A 263 -14.79 -5.06 10.60
CA ALA A 263 -13.65 -4.50 11.32
C ALA A 263 -14.07 -3.34 12.23
N ASP A 264 -13.53 -3.34 13.44
CA ASP A 264 -13.60 -2.22 14.37
C ASP A 264 -12.36 -1.35 14.23
N VAL A 265 -12.55 -0.08 13.90
CA VAL A 265 -11.49 0.88 13.64
C VAL A 265 -11.45 1.92 14.76
N THR A 266 -10.40 1.91 15.56
CA THR A 266 -10.14 3.00 16.50
C THR A 266 -9.38 4.10 15.76
N LEU A 267 -9.98 5.28 15.66
CA LEU A 267 -9.36 6.44 15.02
C LEU A 267 -8.33 7.10 15.94
N LYS A 268 -7.26 7.65 15.36
CA LYS A 268 -6.36 8.55 16.10
C LYS A 268 -7.11 9.84 16.42
N THR A 269 -7.20 10.21 17.69
CA THR A 269 -7.74 11.49 18.13
C THR A 269 -7.04 12.61 17.36
N LYS A 270 -7.79 13.43 16.62
CA LYS A 270 -7.25 14.67 16.03
C LYS A 270 -6.70 15.49 17.20
N ALA A 271 -5.40 15.77 17.18
CA ALA A 271 -4.85 16.80 18.04
C ALA A 271 -5.56 18.11 17.67
N THR A 272 -6.53 18.51 18.48
CA THR A 272 -7.19 19.81 18.41
C THR A 272 -6.08 20.85 18.50
N THR A 273 -5.69 21.41 17.36
CA THR A 273 -4.88 22.63 17.36
C THR A 273 -5.84 23.74 17.75
N THR A 274 -6.01 23.93 19.07
CA THR A 274 -6.54 25.16 19.64
C THR A 274 -5.54 26.25 19.27
N GLN A 275 -5.78 26.96 18.16
CA GLN A 275 -5.20 28.28 17.98
C GLN A 275 -6.03 29.23 18.84
N ALA A 276 -5.42 29.66 19.95
CA ALA A 276 -5.82 30.83 20.71
C ALA A 276 -5.00 32.04 20.23
#